data_AF-A0AAD2CEH9-F1
#
_entry.id   AF-A0AAD2CEH9-F1
#
_cell.length_a   1.000
_cell.length_b   1.000
_cell.length_c   1.000
_cell.angle_alpha   90.00
_cell.angle_beta   90.00
_cell.angle_gamma   90.00
#
_symmetry.space_group_name_H-M   'P 1'
#
loop_
_entity.id
_entity.type
_entity.pdbx_description
1 polymer ?
#
loop_
_entity_poly.entity_id
_entity_poly.type
_entity_poly.pdbx_seq_one_letter_code
_entity_poly.pdbx_strand_id
1 'polypeptide(L)'
;MACPYSSRKGYSTLDTQHEYLKLVDNPSEIDLSLDANMDQTTSLYFWQLYSIWGKDPILDICEAFYKSIYSVSEEKGDEIGDVELKQAFERLDTMRHHINVQAAYWIDAMGGGRAYHGGLFRLRYHHTGRAGPKVMTADNARRWMRHMHGAICQNHKHFEQDHRILPCVISFLETKMKSYADLHEFEFDASDFDLEKFQQAPHQ
;
A
#
# COMPACT_ATOMS: atom_id res chain seq x y z
N MET A 1 -1.61 -27.30 3.65
CA MET A 1 -1.65 -26.67 4.99
C MET A 1 -2.73 -25.60 4.98
N ALA A 2 -3.36 -25.32 6.11
CA ALA A 2 -4.32 -24.21 6.23
C ALA A 2 -3.58 -22.88 6.44
N CYS A 3 -4.18 -21.78 6.00
CA CYS A 3 -3.67 -20.44 6.27
C CYS A 3 -3.66 -20.15 7.79
N PRO A 4 -2.64 -19.46 8.31
CA PRO A 4 -2.52 -19.14 9.74
C PRO A 4 -3.56 -18.13 10.24
N TYR A 5 -4.13 -17.30 9.36
CA TYR A 5 -5.13 -16.29 9.72
C TYR A 5 -6.44 -16.52 8.96
N SER A 6 -7.56 -16.22 9.62
CA SER A 6 -8.89 -16.31 9.00
C SER A 6 -9.20 -15.09 8.16
N SER A 7 -9.33 -15.27 6.84
CA SER A 7 -9.76 -14.22 5.94
C SER A 7 -11.25 -13.91 6.02
N ARG A 8 -11.61 -12.65 5.78
CA ARG A 8 -12.97 -12.13 5.73
C ARG A 8 -13.07 -11.01 4.71
N LYS A 9 -14.19 -10.97 4.01
CA LYS A 9 -14.51 -9.88 3.09
C LYS A 9 -14.70 -8.57 3.86
N GLY A 10 -13.92 -7.55 3.50
CA GLY A 10 -14.02 -6.20 3.99
C GLY A 10 -14.94 -5.32 3.14
N TYR A 11 -14.93 -4.02 3.41
CA TYR A 11 -15.67 -3.02 2.64
C TYR A 11 -15.04 -2.69 1.28
N SER A 12 -13.73 -2.89 1.14
CA SER A 12 -12.90 -2.49 -0.03
C SER A 12 -12.40 -3.69 -0.82
N THR A 13 -12.61 -4.93 -0.34
CA THR A 13 -12.07 -6.14 -0.96
C THR A 13 -12.53 -6.32 -2.41
N LEU A 14 -13.84 -6.20 -2.68
CA LEU A 14 -14.35 -6.35 -4.06
C LEU A 14 -13.86 -5.24 -4.99
N ASP A 15 -13.88 -4.00 -4.50
CA ASP A 15 -13.46 -2.86 -5.30
C ASP A 15 -11.99 -2.99 -5.70
N THR A 16 -11.15 -3.46 -4.77
CA THR A 16 -9.73 -3.70 -5.01
C THR A 16 -9.51 -4.88 -5.97
N GLN A 17 -10.29 -5.96 -5.86
CA GLN A 17 -10.30 -7.04 -6.86
C GLN A 17 -10.67 -6.49 -8.25
N HIS A 18 -11.75 -5.72 -8.36
CA HIS A 18 -12.19 -5.15 -9.64
C HIS A 18 -11.18 -4.17 -10.24
N GLU A 19 -10.49 -3.37 -9.43
CA GLU A 19 -9.41 -2.49 -9.91
C GLU A 19 -8.28 -3.29 -10.54
N TYR A 20 -7.84 -4.37 -9.90
CA TYR A 20 -6.80 -5.25 -10.46
C TYR A 20 -7.25 -5.99 -11.71
N LEU A 21 -8.47 -6.54 -11.72
CA LEU A 21 -8.99 -7.29 -12.88
C LEU A 21 -9.10 -6.46 -14.16
N LYS A 22 -9.15 -5.12 -14.05
CA LYS A 22 -9.11 -4.22 -15.21
C LYS A 22 -7.73 -4.06 -15.83
N LEU A 23 -6.67 -4.40 -15.09
CA LEU A 23 -5.28 -4.19 -15.46
C LEU A 23 -4.58 -5.44 -15.99
N VAL A 24 -5.23 -6.61 -15.91
CA VAL A 24 -4.67 -7.90 -16.33
C VAL A 24 -5.32 -8.39 -17.62
N ASP A 25 -4.56 -9.11 -18.45
CA ASP A 25 -5.02 -9.59 -19.75
C ASP A 25 -6.07 -10.71 -19.65
N ASN A 26 -5.93 -11.60 -18.66
CA ASN A 26 -6.78 -12.80 -18.51
C ASN A 26 -7.50 -12.85 -17.14
N PRO A 27 -8.45 -11.94 -16.87
CA PRO A 27 -9.09 -11.81 -15.56
C PRO A 27 -9.89 -13.05 -15.13
N SER A 28 -10.31 -13.92 -16.06
CA SER A 28 -11.05 -15.15 -15.76
C SER A 28 -10.22 -16.24 -15.10
N GLU A 29 -8.89 -16.16 -15.17
CA GLU A 29 -7.96 -17.14 -14.58
C GLU A 29 -7.52 -16.74 -13.16
N ILE A 30 -7.94 -15.56 -12.70
CA ILE A 30 -7.54 -14.99 -11.42
C ILE A 30 -8.37 -15.58 -10.28
N ASP A 31 -7.69 -16.12 -9.27
CA ASP A 31 -8.34 -16.67 -8.09
C ASP A 31 -8.85 -15.56 -7.15
N LEU A 32 -10.17 -15.45 -7.03
CA LEU A 32 -10.84 -14.47 -6.17
C LEU A 32 -11.09 -14.95 -4.74
N SER A 33 -10.61 -16.15 -4.38
CA SER A 33 -10.62 -16.64 -3.00
C SER A 33 -9.82 -15.69 -2.09
N LEU A 34 -10.21 -15.59 -0.82
CA LEU A 34 -9.48 -14.77 0.16
C LEU A 34 -8.42 -15.54 0.94
N ASP A 35 -8.40 -16.87 0.81
CA ASP A 35 -7.40 -17.72 1.44
C ASP A 35 -6.35 -18.06 0.38
N ALA A 36 -5.09 -17.68 0.64
CA ALA A 36 -3.99 -18.03 -0.23
C ALA A 36 -3.84 -19.54 -0.37
N ASN A 37 -3.43 -20.00 -1.56
CA ASN A 37 -2.88 -21.34 -1.69
C ASN A 37 -1.50 -21.39 -1.00
N MET A 38 -1.34 -22.34 -0.07
CA MET A 38 -0.08 -22.53 0.67
C MET A 38 1.04 -23.16 -0.16
N ASP A 39 0.75 -23.61 -1.38
CA ASP A 39 1.77 -23.96 -2.36
C ASP A 39 2.41 -22.69 -2.94
N GLN A 40 3.67 -22.43 -2.57
CA GLN A 40 4.42 -21.23 -2.99
C GLN A 40 4.76 -21.21 -4.49
N THR A 41 4.51 -22.30 -5.23
CA THR A 41 4.64 -22.29 -6.70
C THR A 41 3.46 -21.62 -7.41
N THR A 42 2.37 -21.35 -6.69
CA THR A 42 1.17 -20.71 -7.22
C THR A 42 1.14 -19.20 -6.97
N SER A 43 0.47 -18.46 -7.85
CA SER A 43 0.27 -17.01 -7.72
C SER A 43 -0.39 -16.64 -6.39
N LEU A 44 0.02 -15.50 -5.85
CA LEU A 44 -0.58 -14.89 -4.66
C LEU A 44 -1.15 -13.52 -5.05
N TYR A 45 -2.42 -13.29 -4.72
CA TYR A 45 -3.10 -12.03 -4.98
C TYR A 45 -3.28 -11.22 -3.70
N PHE A 46 -3.26 -9.89 -3.78
CA PHE A 46 -3.16 -9.07 -2.57
C PHE A 46 -4.38 -9.19 -1.65
N TRP A 47 -5.56 -9.57 -2.16
CA TRP A 47 -6.74 -9.87 -1.32
C TRP A 47 -6.65 -11.19 -0.54
N GLN A 48 -5.58 -11.97 -0.75
CA GLN A 48 -5.23 -13.18 -0.02
C GLN A 48 -4.15 -12.94 1.03
N LEU A 49 -3.44 -11.80 0.99
CA LEU A 49 -2.28 -11.54 1.85
C LEU A 49 -2.59 -11.70 3.33
N TYR A 50 -3.77 -11.26 3.78
CA TYR A 50 -4.11 -11.34 5.20
C TYR A 50 -4.13 -12.79 5.71
N SER A 51 -4.51 -13.76 4.89
CA SER A 51 -4.61 -15.16 5.30
C SER A 51 -3.25 -15.74 5.74
N ILE A 52 -2.16 -15.25 5.16
CA ILE A 52 -0.79 -15.69 5.46
C ILE A 52 0.02 -14.71 6.30
N TRP A 53 -0.25 -13.41 6.17
CA TRP A 53 0.60 -12.34 6.70
C TRP A 53 0.01 -11.69 7.96
N GLY A 54 -1.31 -11.75 8.12
CA GLY A 54 -2.01 -11.15 9.25
C GLY A 54 -1.90 -9.62 9.26
N LYS A 55 -2.15 -9.03 10.44
CA LYS A 55 -2.23 -7.56 10.60
C LYS A 55 -0.89 -6.90 10.92
N ASP A 56 0.01 -7.60 11.62
CA ASP A 56 1.16 -6.95 12.28
C ASP A 56 2.17 -6.42 11.25
N PRO A 57 2.54 -7.16 10.20
CA PRO A 57 3.42 -6.62 9.15
C PRO A 57 2.85 -5.39 8.43
N ILE A 58 1.52 -5.34 8.23
CA ILE A 58 0.85 -4.20 7.61
C ILE A 58 0.99 -2.95 8.50
N LEU A 59 0.80 -3.12 9.81
CA LEU A 59 0.97 -2.04 10.78
C LEU A 59 2.41 -1.56 10.84
N ASP A 60 3.38 -2.48 10.90
CA ASP A 60 4.82 -2.16 10.96
C ASP A 60 5.27 -1.35 9.73
N ILE A 61 4.80 -1.70 8.52
CA ILE A 61 5.10 -0.95 7.29
C ILE A 61 4.44 0.43 7.31
N CYS A 62 3.16 0.52 7.67
CA CYS A 62 2.46 1.81 7.74
C CYS A 62 3.12 2.74 8.79
N GLU A 63 3.54 2.19 9.93
CA GLU A 63 4.24 2.95 10.96
C GLU A 63 5.62 3.43 10.49
N ALA A 64 6.42 2.57 9.86
CA ALA A 64 7.71 2.95 9.29
C ALA A 64 7.55 4.03 8.20
N PHE A 65 6.56 3.89 7.33
CA PHE A 65 6.24 4.85 6.28
C PHE A 65 5.94 6.25 6.84
N TYR A 66 4.99 6.36 7.77
CA TYR A 66 4.65 7.66 8.34
C TYR A 66 5.74 8.22 9.24
N LYS A 67 6.48 7.38 9.98
CA LYS A 67 7.67 7.86 10.71
C LYS A 67 8.70 8.46 9.76
N SER A 68 8.91 7.86 8.59
CA SER A 68 9.82 8.39 7.57
C SER A 68 9.39 9.78 7.10
N ILE A 69 8.12 9.95 6.73
CA ILE A 69 7.57 11.26 6.33
C ILE A 69 7.68 12.29 7.47
N TYR A 70 7.28 11.95 8.69
CA TYR A 70 7.24 12.91 9.79
C TYR A 70 8.62 13.25 10.35
N SER A 71 9.65 12.48 10.00
CA SER A 71 11.03 12.72 10.42
C SER A 71 11.76 13.78 9.58
N VAL A 72 11.21 14.17 8.43
CA VAL A 72 11.84 15.17 7.56
C VAL A 72 11.72 16.59 8.13
N SER A 73 12.72 17.42 7.88
CA SER A 73 12.76 18.82 8.29
C SER A 73 13.79 19.64 7.51
N GLU A 74 13.50 20.92 7.31
CA GLU A 74 14.46 21.87 6.73
C GLU A 74 15.76 21.95 7.55
N GLU A 75 15.67 21.86 8.88
CA GLU A 75 16.84 21.87 9.79
C GLU A 75 17.82 20.73 9.55
N LYS A 76 17.32 19.58 9.06
CA LYS A 76 18.15 18.42 8.68
C LYS A 76 18.70 18.51 7.26
N GLY A 77 18.29 19.52 6.49
CA GLY A 77 18.65 19.66 5.08
C GLY A 77 17.87 18.72 4.15
N ASP A 78 16.71 18.21 4.57
CA ASP A 78 15.85 17.37 3.73
C ASP A 78 15.25 18.19 2.57
N GLU A 79 14.85 17.51 1.48
CA GLU A 79 14.25 18.17 0.32
C GLU A 79 13.00 18.96 0.70
N ILE A 80 12.89 20.21 0.23
CA ILE A 80 11.75 21.08 0.57
C ILE A 80 10.40 20.45 0.23
N GLY A 81 10.31 19.70 -0.87
CA GLY A 81 9.08 19.02 -1.24
C GLY A 81 8.69 17.88 -0.29
N ASP A 82 9.64 17.23 0.38
CA ASP A 82 9.34 16.23 1.41
C ASP A 82 8.80 16.91 2.68
N VAL A 83 9.34 18.10 3.02
CA VAL A 83 8.81 18.94 4.10
C VAL A 83 7.39 19.42 3.78
N GLU A 84 7.13 19.85 2.55
CA GLU A 84 5.78 20.26 2.12
C GLU A 84 4.78 19.10 2.12
N LEU A 85 5.22 17.90 1.73
CA LEU A 85 4.43 16.67 1.81
C LEU A 85 4.05 16.35 3.27
N LYS A 86 5.03 16.37 4.19
CA LYS A 86 4.79 16.22 5.63
C LYS A 86 3.76 17.23 6.14
N GLN A 87 3.94 18.51 5.81
CA GLN A 87 3.01 19.56 6.22
C GLN A 87 1.60 19.35 5.66
N ALA A 88 1.47 18.77 4.46
CA ALA A 88 0.16 18.41 3.91
C ALA A 88 -0.54 17.34 4.75
N PHE A 89 0.19 16.32 5.23
CA PHE A 89 -0.34 15.33 6.17
C PHE A 89 -0.68 15.94 7.54
N GLU A 90 0.18 16.81 8.08
CA GLU A 90 -0.05 17.48 9.39
C GLU A 90 -1.30 18.36 9.39
N ARG A 91 -1.63 19.00 8.27
CA ARG A 91 -2.85 19.80 8.12
C ARG A 91 -4.13 18.96 8.12
N LEU A 92 -4.02 17.67 7.79
CA LEU A 92 -5.16 16.76 7.70
C LEU A 92 -5.47 16.11 9.04
N ASP A 93 -4.47 15.49 9.67
CA ASP A 93 -4.61 14.82 10.96
C ASP A 93 -3.23 14.48 11.56
N THR A 94 -3.25 13.86 12.73
CA THR A 94 -2.09 13.32 13.44
C THR A 94 -1.47 12.14 12.69
N MET A 95 -0.15 11.94 12.85
CA MET A 95 0.57 10.78 12.33
C MET A 95 -0.10 9.45 12.74
N ARG A 96 -0.52 9.35 14.01
CA ARG A 96 -1.22 8.16 14.54
C ARG A 96 -2.52 7.89 13.79
N HIS A 97 -3.29 8.93 13.48
CA HIS A 97 -4.51 8.78 12.70
C HIS A 97 -4.22 8.23 11.30
N HIS A 98 -3.24 8.79 10.60
CA HIS A 98 -2.88 8.34 9.25
C HIS A 98 -2.41 6.89 9.22
N ILE A 99 -1.56 6.48 10.18
CA ILE A 99 -1.13 5.08 10.35
C ILE A 99 -2.36 4.18 10.48
N ASN A 100 -3.26 4.50 11.42
CA ASN A 100 -4.44 3.69 11.69
C ASN A 100 -5.39 3.60 10.47
N VAL A 101 -5.60 4.71 9.77
CA VAL A 101 -6.50 4.78 8.61
C VAL A 101 -5.93 4.02 7.41
N GLN A 102 -4.63 4.17 7.11
CA GLN A 102 -3.99 3.46 6.02
C GLN A 102 -3.88 1.95 6.32
N ALA A 103 -3.48 1.57 7.53
CA ALA A 103 -3.40 0.16 7.91
C ALA A 103 -4.80 -0.51 7.89
N ALA A 104 -5.83 0.18 8.38
CA ALA A 104 -7.20 -0.32 8.30
C ALA A 104 -7.65 -0.55 6.86
N TYR A 105 -7.27 0.35 5.94
CA TYR A 105 -7.53 0.19 4.52
C TYR A 105 -6.83 -1.04 3.93
N TRP A 106 -5.53 -1.21 4.21
CA TRP A 106 -4.76 -2.36 3.72
C TRP A 106 -5.30 -3.66 4.26
N ILE A 107 -5.57 -3.75 5.56
CA ILE A 107 -6.19 -4.92 6.19
C ILE A 107 -7.51 -5.27 5.50
N ASP A 108 -8.36 -4.28 5.24
CA ASP A 108 -9.66 -4.50 4.59
C ASP A 108 -9.53 -4.97 3.14
N ALA A 109 -8.68 -4.31 2.36
CA ALA A 109 -8.40 -4.67 0.97
C ALA A 109 -7.73 -6.05 0.84
N MET A 110 -6.90 -6.43 1.81
CA MET A 110 -6.09 -7.66 1.81
C MET A 110 -6.81 -8.88 2.40
N GLY A 111 -8.09 -8.76 2.75
CA GLY A 111 -8.91 -9.89 3.22
C GLY A 111 -8.98 -10.05 4.75
N GLY A 112 -8.63 -9.02 5.52
CA GLY A 112 -8.72 -9.03 7.00
C GLY A 112 -10.09 -8.66 7.58
N GLY A 113 -11.07 -8.36 6.72
CA GLY A 113 -12.42 -7.99 7.12
C GLY A 113 -12.67 -6.49 7.18
N ARG A 114 -13.80 -6.11 7.78
CA ARG A 114 -14.40 -4.77 7.75
C ARG A 114 -13.66 -3.74 8.63
N ALA A 115 -12.39 -3.48 8.34
CA ALA A 115 -11.56 -2.54 9.09
C ALA A 115 -11.71 -1.09 8.59
N TYR A 116 -11.97 -0.87 7.30
CA TYR A 116 -12.02 0.46 6.70
C TYR A 116 -13.44 0.92 6.40
N HIS A 117 -14.10 1.49 7.40
CA HIS A 117 -15.46 2.01 7.27
C HIS A 117 -15.57 3.03 6.14
N GLY A 118 -16.55 2.84 5.26
CA GLY A 118 -16.83 3.71 4.12
C GLY A 118 -16.16 3.31 2.80
N GLY A 119 -15.31 2.26 2.81
CA GLY A 119 -14.79 1.62 1.60
C GLY A 119 -14.18 2.59 0.57
N LEU A 120 -14.34 2.26 -0.72
CA LEU A 120 -13.83 3.07 -1.82
C LEU A 120 -14.41 4.50 -1.85
N PHE A 121 -15.65 4.71 -1.42
CA PHE A 121 -16.24 6.05 -1.35
C PHE A 121 -15.44 6.96 -0.42
N ARG A 122 -15.16 6.49 0.81
CA ARG A 122 -14.37 7.26 1.77
C ARG A 122 -12.94 7.45 1.28
N LEU A 123 -12.35 6.42 0.68
CA LEU A 123 -11.01 6.51 0.10
C LEU A 123 -10.94 7.60 -0.97
N ARG A 124 -11.86 7.60 -1.94
CA ARG A 124 -11.93 8.61 -2.99
C ARG A 124 -12.18 10.00 -2.42
N TYR A 125 -13.07 10.13 -1.44
CA TYR A 125 -13.33 11.41 -0.80
C TYR A 125 -12.07 11.99 -0.13
N HIS A 126 -11.24 11.18 0.51
CA HIS A 126 -9.98 11.65 1.11
C HIS A 126 -8.99 12.13 0.05
N HIS A 127 -8.89 11.41 -1.08
CA HIS A 127 -7.93 11.74 -2.14
C HIS A 127 -8.42 12.83 -3.11
N THR A 128 -9.72 13.11 -3.16
CA THR A 128 -10.33 14.18 -3.99
C THR A 128 -10.80 15.39 -3.18
N GLY A 129 -10.78 15.29 -1.84
CA GLY A 129 -11.16 16.35 -0.92
C GLY A 129 -10.17 17.51 -0.88
N ARG A 130 -10.34 18.45 0.06
CA ARG A 130 -9.62 19.75 0.06
C ARG A 130 -8.09 19.68 0.00
N ALA A 131 -7.46 18.62 0.52
CA ALA A 131 -6.02 18.42 0.43
C ALA A 131 -5.59 17.51 -0.74
N GLY A 132 -6.54 16.77 -1.32
CA GLY A 132 -6.33 15.82 -2.40
C GLY A 132 -5.53 16.40 -3.57
N PRO A 133 -5.96 17.51 -4.20
CA PRO A 133 -5.25 18.10 -5.33
C PRO A 133 -3.80 18.56 -5.03
N LYS A 134 -3.45 18.77 -3.76
CA LYS A 134 -2.08 19.14 -3.37
C LYS A 134 -1.18 17.92 -3.13
N VAL A 135 -1.76 16.79 -2.71
CA VAL A 135 -1.02 15.56 -2.41
C VAL A 135 -0.99 14.62 -3.62
N MET A 136 -2.05 14.60 -4.42
CA MET A 136 -2.23 13.71 -5.57
C MET A 136 -1.62 14.31 -6.85
N THR A 137 -0.31 14.54 -6.83
CA THR A 137 0.48 15.01 -7.98
C THR A 137 1.59 14.00 -8.29
N ALA A 138 2.13 14.00 -9.52
CA ALA A 138 3.25 13.12 -9.87
C ALA A 138 4.46 13.32 -8.94
N ASP A 139 4.78 14.57 -8.58
CA ASP A 139 5.91 14.86 -7.67
C ASP A 139 5.70 14.24 -6.29
N ASN A 140 4.52 14.41 -5.71
CA ASN A 140 4.20 13.88 -4.39
C ASN A 140 3.98 12.36 -4.41
N ALA A 141 3.49 11.79 -5.52
CA ALA A 141 3.43 10.34 -5.71
C ALA A 141 4.83 9.71 -5.68
N ARG A 142 5.80 10.32 -6.37
CA ARG A 142 7.20 9.87 -6.35
C ARG A 142 7.82 9.97 -4.94
N ARG A 143 7.58 11.08 -4.24
CA ARG A 143 8.03 11.27 -2.84
C ARG A 143 7.41 10.24 -1.91
N TRP A 144 6.10 10.00 -2.05
CA TRP A 144 5.37 8.98 -1.30
C TRP A 144 5.97 7.60 -1.55
N MET A 145 6.22 7.23 -2.80
CA MET A 145 6.84 5.95 -3.17
C MET A 145 8.25 5.81 -2.61
N ARG A 146 9.05 6.88 -2.59
CA ARG A 146 10.37 6.89 -1.94
C ARG A 146 10.30 6.54 -0.45
N HIS A 147 9.38 7.15 0.30
CA HIS A 147 9.18 6.84 1.72
C HIS A 147 8.62 5.42 1.92
N MET A 148 7.71 4.97 1.05
CA MET A 148 7.15 3.61 1.11
C MET A 148 8.21 2.54 0.80
N HIS A 149 9.09 2.79 -0.17
CA HIS A 149 10.25 1.96 -0.47
C HIS A 149 11.14 1.79 0.77
N GLY A 150 11.51 2.89 1.42
CA GLY A 150 12.27 2.84 2.67
C GLY A 150 11.57 2.03 3.77
N ALA A 151 10.25 2.17 3.91
CA ALA A 151 9.45 1.43 4.88
C ALA A 151 9.42 -0.08 4.61
N ILE A 152 9.34 -0.48 3.33
CA ILE A 152 9.40 -1.89 2.91
C ILE A 152 10.80 -2.47 3.17
N CYS A 153 11.86 -1.76 2.76
CA CYS A 153 13.24 -2.17 3.01
C CYS A 153 13.56 -2.30 4.51
N GLN A 154 13.11 -1.36 5.35
CA GLN A 154 13.28 -1.44 6.81
C GLN A 154 12.60 -2.68 7.43
N ASN A 155 11.51 -3.13 6.81
CA ASN A 155 10.69 -4.23 7.29
C ASN A 155 10.89 -5.52 6.48
N HIS A 156 12.04 -5.66 5.82
CA HIS A 156 12.28 -6.74 4.85
C HIS A 156 12.09 -8.16 5.43
N LYS A 157 12.35 -8.32 6.75
CA LYS A 157 12.11 -9.55 7.53
C LYS A 157 10.70 -10.15 7.34
N HIS A 158 9.70 -9.33 7.02
CA HIS A 158 8.32 -9.80 6.84
C HIS A 158 8.08 -10.52 5.52
N PHE A 159 9.03 -10.50 4.58
CA PHE A 159 8.91 -11.11 3.25
C PHE A 159 9.73 -12.40 3.10
N GLU A 160 10.58 -12.72 4.08
CA GLU A 160 11.56 -13.82 3.98
C GLU A 160 10.92 -15.22 4.00
N GLN A 161 9.72 -15.37 4.59
CA GLN A 161 9.07 -16.67 4.78
C GLN A 161 8.33 -17.17 3.52
N ASP A 162 7.89 -16.26 2.67
CA ASP A 162 7.16 -16.57 1.44
C ASP A 162 7.52 -15.55 0.38
N HIS A 163 8.28 -16.00 -0.62
CA HIS A 163 8.86 -15.17 -1.68
C HIS A 163 7.81 -14.45 -2.54
N ARG A 164 6.53 -14.85 -2.44
CA ARG A 164 5.42 -14.23 -3.18
C ARG A 164 4.92 -12.95 -2.52
N ILE A 165 5.13 -12.77 -1.20
CA ILE A 165 4.55 -11.65 -0.45
C ILE A 165 5.06 -10.31 -0.96
N LEU A 166 6.38 -10.15 -1.15
CA LEU A 166 6.95 -8.88 -1.61
C LEU A 166 6.40 -8.49 -3.00
N PRO A 167 6.48 -9.34 -4.05
CA PRO A 167 5.85 -9.06 -5.34
C PRO A 167 4.36 -8.74 -5.24
N CYS A 168 3.63 -9.42 -4.35
CA CYS A 168 2.20 -9.20 -4.15
C CYS A 168 1.90 -7.82 -3.56
N VAL A 169 2.68 -7.37 -2.56
CA VAL A 169 2.57 -6.02 -1.97
C VAL A 169 2.92 -4.94 -3.00
N ILE A 170 3.98 -5.14 -3.80
CA ILE A 170 4.35 -4.19 -4.85
C ILE A 170 3.26 -4.12 -5.93
N SER A 171 2.69 -5.25 -6.34
CA SER A 171 1.55 -5.27 -7.27
C SER A 171 0.31 -4.55 -6.73
N PHE A 172 0.04 -4.65 -5.42
CA PHE A 172 -1.02 -3.88 -4.77
C PHE A 172 -0.76 -2.36 -4.85
N LEU A 173 0.45 -1.92 -4.51
CA LEU A 173 0.83 -0.51 -4.58
C LEU A 173 0.75 0.02 -6.02
N GLU A 174 1.25 -0.76 -6.99
CA GLU A 174 1.21 -0.42 -8.41
C GLU A 174 -0.22 -0.26 -8.91
N THR A 175 -1.10 -1.22 -8.58
CA THR A 175 -2.53 -1.19 -8.93
C THR A 175 -3.20 0.09 -8.41
N LYS A 176 -2.90 0.47 -7.16
CA LYS A 176 -3.45 1.70 -6.57
C LYS A 176 -2.87 2.95 -7.20
N MET A 177 -1.56 2.99 -7.45
CA MET A 177 -0.93 4.16 -8.05
C MET A 177 -1.40 4.39 -9.48
N LYS A 178 -1.58 3.33 -10.29
CA LYS A 178 -2.23 3.42 -11.61
C LYS A 178 -3.63 4.01 -11.51
N SER A 179 -4.45 3.48 -10.58
CA SER A 179 -5.82 3.98 -10.36
C SER A 179 -5.85 5.46 -9.94
N TYR A 180 -4.86 5.91 -9.16
CA TYR A 180 -4.73 7.30 -8.74
C TYR A 180 -4.20 8.21 -9.85
N ALA A 181 -3.22 7.74 -10.63
CA ALA A 181 -2.71 8.44 -11.80
C ALA A 181 -3.84 8.73 -12.80
N ASP A 182 -4.68 7.73 -13.08
CA ASP A 182 -5.85 7.87 -13.95
C ASP A 182 -6.88 8.86 -13.36
N LEU A 183 -7.15 8.78 -12.06
CA LEU A 183 -8.15 9.62 -11.38
C LEU A 183 -7.73 11.09 -11.29
N HIS A 184 -6.43 11.36 -11.14
CA HIS A 184 -5.87 12.68 -10.90
C HIS A 184 -5.06 13.22 -12.09
N GLU A 185 -5.06 12.49 -13.21
CA GLU A 185 -4.43 12.86 -14.47
C GLU A 185 -2.93 13.20 -14.33
N PHE A 186 -2.21 12.43 -13.51
CA PHE A 186 -0.75 12.58 -13.37
C PHE A 186 0.01 11.43 -14.06
N GLU A 187 1.26 11.69 -14.44
CA GLU A 187 2.12 10.70 -15.10
C GLU A 187 2.50 9.57 -14.13
N PHE A 188 2.18 8.33 -14.50
CA PHE A 188 2.55 7.13 -13.75
C PHE A 188 3.98 6.71 -14.09
N ASP A 189 4.84 6.65 -13.07
CA ASP A 189 6.21 6.14 -13.20
C ASP A 189 6.27 4.66 -12.81
N ALA A 190 6.35 3.78 -13.80
CA ALA A 190 6.44 2.33 -13.57
C ALA A 190 7.74 1.93 -12.85
N SER A 191 8.80 2.75 -12.91
CA SER A 191 10.09 2.43 -12.30
C SER A 191 10.04 2.47 -10.78
N ASP A 192 9.05 3.13 -10.17
CA ASP A 192 8.81 3.13 -8.72
C ASP A 192 8.44 1.74 -8.18
N PHE A 193 8.07 0.80 -9.05
CA PHE A 193 7.59 -0.54 -8.72
C PHE A 193 8.54 -1.66 -9.17
N ASP A 194 9.76 -1.32 -9.59
CA ASP A 194 10.80 -2.30 -9.93
C ASP A 194 11.21 -3.13 -8.69
N LEU A 195 10.90 -4.44 -8.73
CA LEU A 195 11.11 -5.36 -7.62
C LEU A 195 12.56 -5.44 -7.18
N GLU A 196 13.53 -5.28 -8.08
CA GLU A 196 14.96 -5.36 -7.74
C GLU A 196 15.36 -4.30 -6.73
N LYS A 197 14.69 -3.13 -6.75
CA LYS A 197 14.94 -2.04 -5.80
C LYS A 197 14.53 -2.41 -4.38
N PHE A 198 13.55 -3.31 -4.19
CA PHE A 198 13.02 -3.67 -2.87
C PHE A 198 13.70 -4.91 -2.26
N GLN A 199 14.53 -5.61 -3.03
CA GLN A 199 15.22 -6.83 -2.60
C GLN A 199 16.46 -6.55 -1.73
N GLN A 200 16.89 -5.29 -1.63
CA GLN A 200 18.05 -4.89 -0.84
C GLN A 200 17.60 -4.45 0.56
N ALA A 201 18.04 -5.19 1.59
CA ALA A 201 17.98 -4.69 2.96
C ALA A 201 18.80 -3.39 3.05
N PRO A 202 18.37 -2.39 3.85
CA PRO A 202 19.18 -1.19 4.03
C PRO A 202 20.55 -1.63 4.56
N HIS A 203 21.61 -1.26 3.84
CA HIS A 203 22.98 -1.36 4.37
C HIS A 203 23.00 -0.60 5.70
N GLN A 204 23.22 -1.33 6.80
CA GLN A 204 23.42 -0.77 8.14
C GLN A 204 24.69 0.09 8.16
#